data_AF-A0A920LXN9-F1
#
_entry.id   AF-A0A920LXN9-F1
#
_cell.length_a   1.000
_cell.length_b   1.000
_cell.length_c   1.000
_cell.angle_alpha   90.00
_cell.angle_beta   90.00
_cell.angle_gamma   90.00
#
_symmetry.space_group_name_H-M   'P 1'
#
loop_
_entity.id
_entity.type
_entity.pdbx_description
1 polymer ?
#
loop_
_entity_poly.entity_id
_entity_poly.type
_entity_poly.pdbx_seq_one_letter_code
_entity_poly.pdbx_strand_id
1 'polypeptide(L)'
;MKEASNPIPAGRLQRAASSQETYISKFRQVLARHGLTMASIAIICLLMPSIQTALLSSLDNLFRNPLKYLLWSLVVATFIFGFLKYTKREIDLRQLIWVGYLFMISVVEEIAFRLSLPLLITSDVTGISFFWIGALISNLLFATIHYFTLRWKLNACIFTFLGGMGFSRMLDTTGDLTAVILLHWAVTFLNTPTPPRNSQ
;
A
#
# COMPACT_ATOMS: atom_id res chain seq x y z
N MET A 1 11.30 -21.21 36.26
CA MET A 1 11.58 -21.52 34.84
C MET A 1 10.37 -21.03 34.05
N LYS A 2 10.46 -19.92 33.30
CA LYS A 2 9.33 -19.43 32.48
C LYS A 2 9.13 -20.42 31.34
N GLU A 3 7.93 -20.97 31.21
CA GLU A 3 7.55 -21.75 30.02
C GLU A 3 7.88 -20.94 28.77
N ALA A 4 8.75 -21.47 27.92
CA ALA A 4 8.97 -20.92 26.59
C ALA A 4 7.69 -21.17 25.80
N SER A 5 6.82 -20.15 25.70
CA SER A 5 5.65 -20.21 24.84
C SER A 5 6.11 -20.56 23.42
N ASN A 6 5.56 -21.64 22.85
CA ASN A 6 5.86 -22.04 21.48
C ASN A 6 5.61 -20.86 20.52
N PRO A 7 6.52 -20.62 19.56
CA PRO A 7 6.41 -19.48 18.65
C PRO A 7 5.16 -19.59 17.77
N ILE A 8 4.50 -18.46 17.56
CA ILE A 8 3.33 -18.37 16.67
C ILE A 8 3.82 -18.53 15.23
N PRO A 9 3.24 -19.48 14.46
CA PRO A 9 3.69 -19.77 13.09
C PRO A 9 3.64 -18.56 12.16
N ALA A 10 4.48 -18.57 11.14
CA ALA A 10 4.47 -17.57 10.09
C ALA A 10 3.19 -17.67 9.24
N GLY A 11 2.61 -16.53 8.89
CA GLY A 11 1.54 -16.43 7.89
C GLY A 11 2.09 -16.44 6.47
N ARG A 12 1.24 -16.17 5.48
CA ARG A 12 1.68 -16.02 4.08
C ARG A 12 2.74 -14.93 3.95
N LEU A 13 2.38 -13.70 4.34
CA LEU A 13 3.26 -12.53 4.30
C LEU A 13 3.99 -12.27 5.61
N GLN A 14 3.33 -12.50 6.75
CA GLN A 14 3.88 -12.19 8.07
C GLN A 14 4.86 -13.26 8.56
N ARG A 15 5.97 -12.85 9.17
CA ARG A 15 6.95 -13.76 9.80
C ARG A 15 6.44 -14.31 11.14
N ALA A 16 7.05 -15.41 11.59
CA ALA A 16 6.73 -16.00 12.90
C ALA A 16 6.93 -14.99 14.05
N ALA A 17 6.23 -15.19 15.16
CA ALA A 17 6.30 -14.32 16.32
C ALA A 17 6.68 -15.12 17.56
N SER A 18 7.57 -14.57 18.38
CA SER A 18 7.94 -15.14 19.68
C SER A 18 6.87 -14.91 20.75
N SER A 19 5.96 -13.95 20.55
CA SER A 19 4.89 -13.62 21.49
C SER A 19 3.62 -13.13 20.77
N GLN A 20 2.48 -13.25 21.43
CA GLN A 20 1.19 -12.77 20.92
C GLN A 20 1.18 -11.24 20.72
N GLU A 21 1.88 -10.50 21.58
CA GLU A 21 1.98 -9.03 21.48
C GLU A 21 2.69 -8.57 20.22
N THR A 22 3.68 -9.34 19.76
CA THR A 22 4.42 -9.03 18.53
C THR A 22 3.70 -9.52 17.28
N TYR A 23 2.75 -10.45 17.40
CA TYR A 23 1.95 -10.94 16.29
C TYR A 23 0.81 -9.96 15.92
N ILE A 24 0.66 -9.69 14.64
CA ILE A 24 -0.45 -8.88 14.11
C ILE A 24 -1.60 -9.84 13.78
N SER A 25 -2.59 -9.89 14.65
CA SER A 25 -3.82 -10.67 14.45
C SER A 25 -5.04 -9.78 14.20
N LYS A 26 -5.02 -8.52 14.65
CA LYS A 26 -6.20 -7.65 14.65
C LYS A 26 -6.08 -6.55 13.60
N PHE A 27 -7.21 -6.22 12.99
CA PHE A 27 -7.30 -5.10 12.04
C PHE A 27 -6.82 -3.77 12.65
N ARG A 28 -7.16 -3.49 13.92
CA ARG A 28 -6.71 -2.28 14.62
C ARG A 28 -5.18 -2.17 14.73
N GLN A 29 -4.46 -3.30 14.84
CA GLN A 29 -2.99 -3.29 14.87
C GLN A 29 -2.41 -2.90 13.50
N VAL A 30 -3.00 -3.39 12.41
CA VAL A 30 -2.62 -3.00 11.04
C VAL A 30 -2.84 -1.49 10.85
N LEU A 31 -4.02 -0.99 11.23
CA LEU A 31 -4.34 0.43 11.11
C LEU A 31 -3.39 1.30 11.94
N ALA A 32 -3.17 0.96 13.22
CA ALA A 32 -2.35 1.76 14.13
C ALA A 32 -0.86 1.75 13.77
N ARG A 33 -0.32 0.61 13.29
CA ARG A 33 1.12 0.48 13.02
C ARG A 33 1.50 0.88 11.61
N HIS A 34 0.68 0.55 10.64
CA HIS A 34 1.00 0.69 9.23
C HIS A 34 0.17 1.80 8.60
N GLY A 35 -1.15 1.73 8.74
CA GLY A 35 -2.05 2.77 8.21
C GLY A 35 -1.68 4.17 8.72
N LEU A 36 -1.45 4.31 10.03
CA LEU A 36 -1.04 5.59 10.63
C LEU A 36 0.32 6.06 10.10
N THR A 37 1.32 5.18 10.03
CA THR A 37 2.65 5.53 9.51
C THR A 37 2.57 6.02 8.07
N MET A 38 1.85 5.30 7.20
CA MET A 38 1.70 5.72 5.79
C MET A 38 0.94 7.03 5.66
N ALA A 39 -0.14 7.21 6.43
CA ALA A 39 -0.92 8.44 6.44
C ALA A 39 -0.09 9.63 6.94
N SER A 40 0.71 9.46 8.01
CA SER A 40 1.59 10.50 8.52
C SER A 40 2.62 10.93 7.49
N ILE A 41 3.26 9.97 6.79
CA ILE A 41 4.20 10.29 5.72
C ILE A 41 3.52 11.07 4.59
N ALA A 42 2.35 10.61 4.12
CA ALA A 42 1.59 11.29 3.09
C ALA A 42 1.23 12.73 3.49
N ILE A 43 0.67 12.91 4.71
CA ILE A 43 0.27 14.22 5.23
C ILE A 43 1.47 15.16 5.33
N ILE A 44 2.60 14.69 5.91
CA ILE A 44 3.82 15.49 6.03
C ILE A 44 4.32 15.95 4.65
N CYS A 45 4.31 15.05 3.66
CA CYS A 45 4.72 15.41 2.31
C CYS A 45 3.77 16.43 1.67
N LEU A 46 2.45 16.28 1.89
CA LEU A 46 1.43 17.19 1.36
C LEU A 46 1.44 18.58 1.99
N LEU A 47 2.21 18.81 3.07
CA LEU A 47 2.46 20.17 3.56
C LEU A 47 3.29 21.01 2.57
N MET A 48 3.97 20.38 1.61
CA MET A 48 4.78 21.07 0.60
C MET A 48 3.93 21.48 -0.62
N PRO A 49 3.89 22.77 -1.01
CA PRO A 49 3.06 23.23 -2.13
C PRO A 49 3.39 22.59 -3.49
N SER A 50 4.66 22.27 -3.73
CA SER A 50 5.09 21.56 -4.95
C SER A 50 4.45 20.18 -5.07
N ILE A 51 4.29 19.47 -3.95
CA ILE A 51 3.66 18.15 -3.91
C ILE A 51 2.16 18.25 -4.12
N GLN A 52 1.49 19.28 -3.57
CA GLN A 52 0.08 19.51 -3.84
C GLN A 52 -0.17 19.78 -5.33
N THR A 53 0.70 20.58 -5.96
CA THR A 53 0.62 20.87 -7.41
C THR A 53 0.84 19.60 -8.23
N ALA A 54 1.86 18.80 -7.88
CA ALA A 54 2.13 17.53 -8.54
C ALA A 54 0.96 16.54 -8.39
N LEU A 55 0.32 16.50 -7.22
CA LEU A 55 -0.84 15.65 -6.96
C LEU A 55 -2.00 16.03 -7.87
N LEU A 56 -2.39 17.31 -7.91
CA LEU A 56 -3.47 17.76 -8.78
C LEU A 56 -3.19 17.48 -10.26
N SER A 57 -1.95 17.72 -10.70
CA SER A 57 -1.51 17.39 -12.07
C SER A 57 -1.64 15.89 -12.36
N SER A 58 -1.19 15.04 -11.45
CA SER A 58 -1.25 13.57 -11.60
C SER A 58 -2.67 12.98 -11.55
N LEU A 59 -3.65 13.77 -11.10
CA LEU A 59 -5.07 13.43 -11.08
C LEU A 59 -5.86 14.07 -12.23
N ASP A 60 -5.23 14.88 -13.10
CA ASP A 60 -5.90 15.61 -14.17
C ASP A 60 -6.70 14.66 -15.10
N ASN A 61 -6.15 13.49 -15.42
CA ASN A 61 -6.86 12.51 -16.24
C ASN A 61 -8.17 12.02 -15.61
N LEU A 62 -8.23 11.86 -14.28
CA LEU A 62 -9.43 11.49 -13.55
C LEU A 62 -10.51 12.57 -13.70
N PHE A 63 -10.15 13.83 -13.51
CA PHE A 63 -11.09 14.94 -13.61
C PHE A 63 -11.57 15.17 -15.05
N ARG A 64 -10.70 14.93 -16.04
CA ARG A 64 -11.09 15.03 -17.46
C ARG A 64 -11.93 13.87 -17.95
N ASN A 65 -11.73 12.67 -17.39
CA ASN A 65 -12.39 11.44 -17.87
C ASN A 65 -13.06 10.66 -16.73
N PRO A 66 -13.94 11.24 -15.91
CA PRO A 66 -14.45 10.59 -14.69
C PRO A 66 -15.17 9.26 -14.98
N LEU A 67 -15.89 9.15 -16.11
CA LEU A 67 -16.56 7.92 -16.51
C LEU A 67 -15.57 6.78 -16.80
N LYS A 68 -14.40 7.08 -17.39
CA LYS A 68 -13.35 6.09 -17.64
C LYS A 68 -12.88 5.46 -16.32
N TYR A 69 -12.60 6.28 -15.31
CA TYR A 69 -12.13 5.77 -14.01
C TYR A 69 -13.23 5.14 -13.18
N LEU A 70 -14.48 5.57 -13.33
CA LEU A 70 -15.63 4.84 -12.79
C LEU A 70 -15.69 3.42 -13.36
N LEU A 71 -15.56 3.27 -14.68
CA LEU A 71 -15.52 1.95 -15.33
C LEU A 71 -14.34 1.11 -14.85
N TRP A 72 -13.13 1.66 -14.79
CA TRP A 72 -11.97 0.93 -14.24
C TRP A 72 -12.17 0.51 -12.78
N SER A 73 -12.77 1.38 -11.96
CA SER A 73 -13.10 1.06 -10.56
C SER A 73 -14.12 -0.08 -10.48
N LEU A 74 -15.14 -0.09 -11.36
CA LEU A 74 -16.12 -1.18 -11.45
C LEU A 74 -15.48 -2.49 -11.91
N VAL A 75 -14.52 -2.44 -12.84
CA VAL A 75 -13.74 -3.61 -13.26
C VAL A 75 -12.94 -4.18 -12.09
N VAL A 76 -12.22 -3.35 -11.35
CA VAL A 76 -11.45 -3.79 -10.17
C VAL A 76 -12.39 -4.33 -9.08
N ALA A 77 -13.51 -3.66 -8.80
CA ALA A 77 -14.49 -4.14 -7.83
C ALA A 77 -15.07 -5.50 -8.25
N THR A 78 -15.47 -5.65 -9.52
CA THR A 78 -15.98 -6.92 -10.06
C THR A 78 -14.95 -8.02 -9.96
N PHE A 79 -13.68 -7.73 -10.25
CA PHE A 79 -12.57 -8.66 -10.06
C PHE A 79 -12.43 -9.08 -8.59
N ILE A 80 -12.45 -8.13 -7.64
CA ILE A 80 -12.35 -8.41 -6.21
C ILE A 80 -13.50 -9.30 -5.72
N PHE A 81 -14.74 -8.93 -6.02
CA PHE A 81 -15.92 -9.71 -5.59
C PHE A 81 -16.01 -11.07 -6.30
N GLY A 82 -15.63 -11.11 -7.59
CA GLY A 82 -15.49 -12.35 -8.35
C GLY A 82 -14.47 -13.28 -7.71
N PHE A 83 -13.30 -12.76 -7.34
CA PHE A 83 -12.25 -13.50 -6.64
C PHE A 83 -12.72 -14.03 -5.27
N LEU A 84 -13.40 -13.21 -4.47
CA LEU A 84 -13.95 -13.64 -3.17
C LEU A 84 -14.95 -14.79 -3.34
N LYS A 85 -15.87 -14.67 -4.30
CA LYS A 85 -16.87 -15.70 -4.61
C LYS A 85 -16.21 -16.98 -5.14
N TYR A 86 -15.27 -16.85 -6.08
CA TYR A 86 -14.54 -17.98 -6.65
C TYR A 86 -13.72 -18.74 -5.58
N THR A 87 -13.12 -18.01 -4.65
CA THR A 87 -12.35 -18.59 -3.53
C THR A 87 -13.21 -18.96 -2.32
N LYS A 88 -14.54 -18.96 -2.46
CA LYS A 88 -15.53 -19.35 -1.43
C LYS A 88 -15.37 -18.60 -0.10
N ARG A 89 -15.10 -17.30 -0.17
CA ARG A 89 -14.96 -16.45 1.01
C ARG A 89 -16.26 -15.74 1.32
N GLU A 90 -16.54 -15.60 2.61
CA GLU A 90 -17.69 -14.86 3.09
C GLU A 90 -17.54 -13.36 2.77
N ILE A 91 -18.61 -12.76 2.25
CA ILE A 91 -18.70 -11.33 1.97
C ILE A 91 -19.58 -10.73 3.07
N ASP A 92 -18.99 -10.57 4.25
CA ASP A 92 -19.61 -9.91 5.40
C ASP A 92 -19.18 -8.45 5.51
N LEU A 93 -19.76 -7.71 6.46
CA LEU A 93 -19.40 -6.31 6.70
C LEU A 93 -17.90 -6.13 7.00
N ARG A 94 -17.28 -7.10 7.68
CA ARG A 94 -15.85 -7.06 8.00
C ARG A 94 -14.99 -7.15 6.74
N GLN A 95 -15.33 -8.03 5.81
CA GLN A 95 -14.66 -8.18 4.52
C GLN A 95 -14.85 -6.93 3.66
N LEU A 96 -16.04 -6.30 3.68
CA LEU A 96 -16.29 -5.03 2.98
C LEU A 96 -15.44 -3.89 3.56
N ILE A 97 -15.41 -3.73 4.89
CA ILE A 97 -14.55 -2.75 5.57
C ILE A 97 -13.07 -2.98 5.22
N TRP A 98 -12.66 -4.25 5.18
CA TRP A 98 -11.30 -4.61 4.82
C TRP A 98 -10.95 -4.21 3.38
N VAL A 99 -11.81 -4.53 2.41
CA VAL A 99 -11.63 -4.12 1.01
C VAL A 99 -11.58 -2.59 0.88
N GLY A 100 -12.44 -1.87 1.60
CA GLY A 100 -12.42 -0.40 1.66
C GLY A 100 -11.13 0.16 2.27
N TYR A 101 -10.63 -0.48 3.34
CA TYR A 101 -9.32 -0.13 3.91
C TYR A 101 -8.19 -0.36 2.91
N LEU A 102 -8.20 -1.48 2.17
CA LEU A 102 -7.19 -1.75 1.15
C LEU A 102 -7.22 -0.72 0.01
N PHE A 103 -8.39 -0.22 -0.36
CA PHE A 103 -8.48 0.89 -1.31
C PHE A 103 -7.86 2.16 -0.72
N MET A 104 -8.24 2.53 0.49
CA MET A 104 -7.75 3.72 1.17
C MET A 104 -6.23 3.70 1.34
N ILE A 105 -5.66 2.57 1.79
CA ILE A 105 -4.21 2.46 1.97
C ILE A 105 -3.49 2.53 0.62
N SER A 106 -4.03 1.95 -0.46
CA SER A 106 -3.45 2.12 -1.81
C SER A 106 -3.43 3.58 -2.25
N VAL A 107 -4.48 4.37 -1.98
CA VAL A 107 -4.45 5.83 -2.24
C VAL A 107 -3.31 6.50 -1.47
N VAL A 108 -3.24 6.26 -0.15
CA VAL A 108 -2.25 6.89 0.73
C VAL A 108 -0.82 6.51 0.33
N GLU A 109 -0.58 5.24 0.05
CA GLU A 109 0.75 4.72 -0.29
C GLU A 109 1.24 5.22 -1.64
N GLU A 110 0.38 5.30 -2.65
CA GLU A 110 0.80 5.81 -3.96
C GLU A 110 1.06 7.33 -3.92
N ILE A 111 0.24 8.10 -3.18
CA ILE A 111 0.50 9.52 -2.93
C ILE A 111 1.84 9.69 -2.20
N ALA A 112 2.10 8.93 -1.14
CA ALA A 112 3.32 9.07 -0.35
C ALA A 112 4.57 8.62 -1.13
N PHE A 113 4.56 7.40 -1.67
CA PHE A 113 5.78 6.72 -2.09
C PHE A 113 6.04 6.74 -3.60
N ARG A 114 5.02 6.97 -4.43
CA ARG A 114 5.22 7.04 -5.89
C ARG A 114 5.25 8.47 -6.39
N LEU A 115 4.42 9.33 -5.80
CA LEU A 115 4.43 10.74 -6.12
C LEU A 115 5.35 11.53 -5.19
N SER A 116 5.04 11.58 -3.90
CA SER A 116 5.59 12.63 -3.04
C SER A 116 7.06 12.44 -2.68
N LEU A 117 7.42 11.31 -2.08
CA LEU A 117 8.78 11.04 -1.64
C LEU A 117 9.79 11.05 -2.80
N PRO A 118 9.53 10.44 -3.97
CA PRO A 118 10.45 10.55 -5.10
C PRO A 118 10.72 11.99 -5.48
N LEU A 119 9.69 12.85 -5.57
CA LEU A 119 9.84 14.27 -5.90
C LEU A 119 10.59 15.07 -4.82
N LEU A 120 10.36 14.78 -3.54
CA LEU A 120 11.10 15.43 -2.45
C LEU A 120 12.58 14.99 -2.43
N ILE A 121 12.84 13.71 -2.71
CA ILE A 121 14.20 13.16 -2.83
C ILE A 121 14.88 13.68 -4.09
N THR A 122 14.15 13.98 -5.15
CA THR A 122 14.70 14.57 -6.39
C THR A 122 14.34 16.04 -6.46
N SER A 123 14.89 16.80 -5.52
CA SER A 123 14.68 18.23 -5.41
C SER A 123 16.00 18.98 -5.39
N ASP A 124 15.96 20.25 -5.77
CA ASP A 124 17.13 21.14 -5.69
C ASP A 124 17.72 21.18 -4.28
N VAL A 125 16.88 21.00 -3.25
CA VAL A 125 17.28 20.92 -1.83
C VAL A 125 18.22 19.74 -1.56
N THR A 126 17.98 18.61 -2.21
CA THR A 126 18.80 17.39 -2.06
C THR A 126 19.99 17.32 -3.04
N GLY A 127 19.97 18.13 -4.10
CA GLY A 127 20.96 18.08 -5.18
C GLY A 127 20.87 16.84 -6.08
N ILE A 128 19.84 16.00 -5.92
CA ILE A 128 19.61 14.80 -6.74
C ILE A 128 18.70 15.17 -7.91
N SER A 129 19.22 15.10 -9.14
CA SER A 129 18.48 15.44 -10.36
C SER A 129 17.81 14.25 -11.07
N PHE A 130 18.18 13.01 -10.71
CA PHE A 130 17.69 11.81 -11.40
C PHE A 130 16.47 11.21 -10.68
N PHE A 131 15.26 11.40 -11.23
CA PHE A 131 14.00 10.87 -10.67
C PHE A 131 14.07 9.40 -10.25
N TRP A 132 14.74 8.57 -11.05
CA TRP A 132 14.90 7.14 -10.79
C TRP A 132 15.67 6.80 -9.50
N ILE A 133 16.57 7.68 -9.06
CA ILE A 133 17.22 7.54 -7.75
C ILE A 133 16.22 7.80 -6.63
N GLY A 134 15.39 8.84 -6.77
CA GLY A 134 14.29 9.12 -5.83
C GLY A 134 13.28 7.98 -5.75
N ALA A 135 12.88 7.42 -6.90
CA ALA A 135 12.02 6.26 -6.96
C ALA A 135 12.64 5.02 -6.30
N LEU A 136 13.94 4.75 -6.54
CA LEU A 136 14.66 3.65 -5.92
C LEU A 136 14.69 3.76 -4.39
N ILE A 137 15.07 4.93 -3.87
CA ILE A 137 15.16 5.20 -2.44
C ILE A 137 13.76 5.12 -1.80
N SER A 138 12.76 5.75 -2.42
CA SER A 138 11.37 5.71 -1.93
C SER A 138 10.83 4.29 -1.85
N ASN A 139 11.08 3.45 -2.86
CA ASN A 139 10.65 2.05 -2.84
C ASN A 139 11.40 1.21 -1.80
N LEU A 140 12.69 1.51 -1.55
CA LEU A 140 13.44 0.87 -0.47
C LEU A 140 12.86 1.23 0.91
N LEU A 141 12.53 2.50 1.12
CA LEU A 141 11.83 2.95 2.33
C LEU A 141 10.46 2.28 2.48
N PHE A 142 9.69 2.22 1.40
CA PHE A 142 8.38 1.58 1.37
C PHE A 142 8.44 0.11 1.83
N ALA A 143 9.34 -0.68 1.24
CA ALA A 143 9.53 -2.08 1.58
C ALA A 143 10.05 -2.28 3.02
N THR A 144 10.93 -1.37 3.48
CA THR A 144 11.45 -1.36 4.85
C THR A 144 10.36 -1.08 5.86
N ILE A 145 9.48 -0.11 5.60
CA ILE A 145 8.34 0.19 6.47
C ILE A 145 7.41 -1.02 6.56
N HIS A 146 7.14 -1.73 5.45
CA HIS A 146 6.37 -2.98 5.48
C HIS A 146 7.03 -4.05 6.35
N TYR A 147 8.36 -4.16 6.28
CA TYR A 147 9.12 -5.11 7.10
C TYR A 147 8.95 -4.86 8.60
N PHE A 148 8.84 -3.60 9.03
CA PHE A 148 8.72 -3.26 10.45
C PHE A 148 7.27 -3.12 10.93
N THR A 149 6.43 -2.40 10.18
CA THR A 149 5.05 -2.08 10.57
C THR A 149 4.13 -3.30 10.47
N LEU A 150 4.25 -4.08 9.38
CA LEU A 150 3.44 -5.28 9.12
C LEU A 150 4.17 -6.59 9.41
N ARG A 151 5.46 -6.53 9.78
CA ARG A 151 6.29 -7.71 10.05
C ARG A 151 6.31 -8.69 8.87
N TRP A 152 6.33 -8.16 7.65
CA TRP A 152 6.44 -9.01 6.46
C TRP A 152 7.77 -9.78 6.43
N LYS A 153 7.76 -10.92 5.74
CA LYS A 153 8.96 -11.67 5.40
C LYS A 153 9.80 -10.87 4.40
N LEU A 154 11.12 -11.07 4.43
CA LEU A 154 12.04 -10.35 3.54
C LEU A 154 11.69 -10.56 2.05
N ASN A 155 11.34 -11.78 1.65
CA ASN A 155 10.95 -12.06 0.27
C ASN A 155 9.70 -11.26 -0.16
N ALA A 156 8.69 -11.13 0.71
CA ALA A 156 7.52 -10.30 0.44
C ALA A 156 7.91 -8.81 0.29
N CYS A 157 8.84 -8.32 1.11
CA CYS A 157 9.38 -6.97 0.98
C CYS A 157 10.14 -6.76 -0.34
N ILE A 158 10.91 -7.75 -0.80
CA ILE A 158 11.58 -7.70 -2.12
C ILE A 158 10.55 -7.61 -3.25
N PHE A 159 9.51 -8.44 -3.24
CA PHE A 159 8.44 -8.36 -4.24
C PHE A 159 7.70 -7.02 -4.21
N THR A 160 7.51 -6.46 -3.02
CA THR A 160 6.86 -5.17 -2.81
C THR A 160 7.72 -4.03 -3.35
N PHE A 161 9.03 -4.09 -3.13
CA PHE A 161 10.00 -3.18 -3.72
C PHE A 161 9.95 -3.24 -5.26
N LEU A 162 10.03 -4.44 -5.84
CA LEU A 162 10.00 -4.63 -7.30
C LEU A 162 8.67 -4.18 -7.91
N GLY A 163 7.54 -4.53 -7.28
CA GLY A 163 6.22 -4.07 -7.71
C GLY A 163 6.08 -2.55 -7.64
N GLY A 164 6.62 -1.94 -6.58
CA GLY A 164 6.67 -0.49 -6.44
C GLY A 164 7.55 0.19 -7.49
N MET A 165 8.68 -0.40 -7.89
CA MET A 165 9.47 0.07 -9.05
C MET A 165 8.66 0.02 -10.35
N GLY A 166 7.86 -1.04 -10.55
CA GLY A 166 6.92 -1.13 -11.67
C GLY A 166 5.86 -0.03 -11.66
N PHE A 167 5.29 0.28 -10.50
CA PHE A 167 4.33 1.39 -10.36
C PHE A 167 4.99 2.75 -10.54
N SER A 168 6.21 2.96 -10.08
CA SER A 168 6.99 4.17 -10.38
C SER A 168 7.19 4.33 -11.90
N ARG A 169 7.48 3.24 -12.63
CA ARG A 169 7.57 3.28 -14.10
C ARG A 169 6.24 3.61 -14.76
N MET A 170 5.15 3.03 -14.27
CA MET A 170 3.81 3.30 -14.78
C MET A 170 3.45 4.77 -14.58
N LEU A 171 3.68 5.33 -13.40
CA LEU A 171 3.45 6.75 -13.12
C LEU A 171 4.31 7.65 -14.00
N ASP A 172 5.61 7.37 -14.11
CA ASP A 172 6.55 8.12 -14.97
C ASP A 172 6.12 8.12 -16.45
N THR A 173 5.61 6.99 -16.94
CA THR A 173 5.23 6.84 -18.34
C THR A 173 3.86 7.45 -18.66
N THR A 174 2.92 7.41 -17.71
CA THR A 174 1.51 7.79 -17.96
C THR A 174 1.13 9.12 -17.35
N GLY A 175 1.85 9.60 -16.34
CA GLY A 175 1.46 10.73 -15.49
C GLY A 175 0.17 10.50 -14.68
N ASP A 176 -0.36 9.27 -14.64
CA ASP A 176 -1.70 8.99 -14.14
C ASP A 176 -1.67 8.24 -12.80
N LEU A 177 -1.72 9.01 -11.70
CA LEU A 177 -1.72 8.45 -10.36
C LEU A 177 -2.98 7.63 -10.08
N THR A 178 -4.11 8.00 -10.68
CA THR A 178 -5.39 7.31 -10.44
C THR A 178 -5.34 5.89 -10.98
N ALA A 179 -4.80 5.69 -12.18
CA ALA A 179 -4.61 4.35 -12.74
C ALA A 179 -3.66 3.49 -11.88
N VAL A 180 -2.59 4.10 -11.36
CA VAL A 180 -1.63 3.41 -10.47
C VAL A 180 -2.33 2.99 -9.17
N ILE A 181 -3.13 3.87 -8.56
CA ILE A 181 -3.92 3.56 -7.35
C ILE A 181 -4.87 2.37 -7.59
N LEU A 182 -5.60 2.36 -8.71
CA LEU A 182 -6.55 1.29 -9.02
C LEU A 182 -5.86 -0.06 -9.21
N LEU A 183 -4.72 -0.07 -9.92
CA LEU A 183 -3.92 -1.29 -10.08
C LEU A 183 -3.33 -1.75 -8.74
N HIS A 184 -2.81 -0.81 -7.93
CA HIS A 184 -2.29 -1.12 -6.62
C HIS A 184 -3.37 -1.71 -5.71
N TRP A 185 -4.58 -1.16 -5.72
CA TRP A 185 -5.70 -1.70 -4.93
C TRP A 185 -5.98 -3.17 -5.28
N ALA A 186 -6.00 -3.52 -6.57
CA ALA A 186 -6.17 -4.91 -7.00
C ALA A 186 -5.04 -5.82 -6.50
N VAL A 187 -3.78 -5.37 -6.60
CA VAL A 187 -2.60 -6.14 -6.16
C VAL A 187 -2.57 -6.30 -4.64
N THR A 188 -2.84 -5.23 -3.89
CA THR A 188 -2.89 -5.23 -2.42
C THR A 188 -4.00 -6.12 -1.90
N PHE A 189 -5.15 -6.11 -2.59
CA PHE A 189 -6.21 -7.10 -2.35
C PHE A 189 -5.68 -8.53 -2.53
N LEU A 190 -5.10 -8.89 -3.69
CA LEU A 190 -4.58 -10.25 -3.92
C LEU A 190 -3.53 -10.69 -2.88
N ASN A 191 -2.71 -9.75 -2.42
CA ASN A 191 -1.71 -9.96 -1.37
C ASN A 191 -2.29 -10.09 0.03
N THR A 192 -3.47 -9.54 0.30
CA THR A 192 -4.13 -9.65 1.61
C THR A 192 -5.65 -9.75 1.50
N PRO A 193 -6.20 -10.79 0.86
CA PRO A 193 -7.58 -10.77 0.39
C PRO A 193 -8.60 -11.12 1.49
N THR A 194 -8.16 -11.29 2.73
CA THR A 194 -8.99 -11.58 3.92
C THR A 194 -8.50 -10.73 5.09
N PRO A 195 -9.39 -10.16 5.90
CA PRO A 195 -9.01 -9.39 7.09
C PRO A 195 -8.23 -10.25 8.09
N PRO A 196 -7.33 -9.64 8.88
CA PRO A 196 -6.68 -10.33 10.01
C PRO A 196 -7.75 -10.95 10.92
N ARG A 197 -7.65 -12.24 11.24
CA ARG A 197 -8.61 -12.95 12.11
C ARG A 197 -8.46 -12.47 13.55
N ASN A 198 -9.59 -12.15 14.20
CA ASN A 198 -9.58 -12.00 15.65
C ASN A 198 -9.15 -13.36 16.21
N SER A 199 -7.95 -13.46 16.76
CA SER A 199 -7.64 -14.57 17.67
C SER A 199 -8.67 -14.46 18.79
N GLN A 200 -9.53 -15.49 18.91
CA GLN A 200 -10.23 -15.77 20.15
C GLN A 200 -9.23 -15.81 21.30
#